data_AF-A0A9X0AYG5-F1
#
_entry.id   AF-A0A9X0AYG5-F1
#
_cell.length_a   1.000
_cell.length_b   1.000
_cell.length_c   1.000
_cell.angle_alpha   90.00
_cell.angle_beta   90.00
_cell.angle_gamma   90.00
#
_symmetry.space_group_name_H-M   'P 1'
#
loop_
_entity.id
_entity.type
_entity.pdbx_description
1 polymer ?
#
loop_
_entity_poly.entity_id
_entity_poly.type
_entity_poly.pdbx_seq_one_letter_code
_entity_poly.pdbx_strand_id
1 'polypeptide(L)'
;MSSNPQIHVSDLPDGENPEVDFPASSFFRNNHGQCLPTPAEVLALLDENQAGPQPPPVIFEHLNLLVKFGRYVTVAEAQCLYIIKKVLGNEVPVPELYGWRVDGHCVFIYMELIHGVTLRDQWDSMDISDKTSVCDQLSQIMTSLRRVEQDPNDIFIGSINRGRLLDMIFENEPPGGPFATIKQFHNYFSSLP
;
A
#
# COMPACT_ATOMS: atom_id res chain seq x y z
N MET A 1 9.02 -7.46 28.55
CA MET A 1 9.31 -7.02 27.17
C MET A 1 8.01 -7.14 26.41
N SER A 2 7.55 -6.09 25.72
CA SER A 2 6.35 -6.20 24.88
C SER A 2 6.63 -7.16 23.73
N SER A 3 5.70 -8.06 23.41
CA SER A 3 5.78 -8.88 22.21
C SER A 3 5.85 -8.00 20.97
N ASN A 4 6.53 -8.47 19.93
CA ASN A 4 6.54 -7.80 18.65
C ASN A 4 5.13 -7.79 18.03
N PRO A 5 4.79 -6.76 17.24
CA PRO A 5 3.52 -6.70 16.51
C PRO A 5 3.42 -7.87 15.53
N GLN A 6 2.26 -8.53 15.47
CA GLN A 6 2.02 -9.65 14.58
C GLN A 6 0.94 -9.32 13.54
N ILE A 7 1.11 -9.84 12.33
CA ILE A 7 0.12 -9.78 11.26
C ILE A 7 -0.47 -11.18 11.04
N HIS A 8 -1.79 -11.27 11.09
CA HIS A 8 -2.55 -12.45 10.70
C HIS A 8 -3.28 -12.17 9.40
N VAL A 9 -3.28 -13.12 8.46
CA VAL A 9 -4.00 -12.98 7.17
C VAL A 9 -5.51 -12.80 7.41
N SER A 10 -6.05 -13.42 8.46
CA SER A 10 -7.45 -13.27 8.87
C SER A 10 -7.83 -11.87 9.35
N ASP A 11 -6.85 -11.02 9.67
CA ASP A 11 -7.09 -9.62 10.01
C ASP A 11 -7.23 -8.71 8.78
N LEU A 12 -6.93 -9.24 7.59
CA LEU A 12 -7.04 -8.47 6.36
C LEU A 12 -8.51 -8.35 5.94
N PRO A 13 -8.92 -7.17 5.47
CA PRO A 13 -10.15 -6.99 4.72
C PRO A 13 -10.25 -7.97 3.53
N ASP A 14 -11.45 -8.48 3.24
CA ASP A 14 -11.67 -9.47 2.17
C ASP A 14 -11.26 -8.91 0.80
N GLY A 15 -10.16 -9.44 0.26
CA GLY A 15 -9.57 -8.96 -0.99
C GLY A 15 -10.31 -9.42 -2.25
N GLU A 16 -11.22 -10.38 -2.14
CA GLU A 16 -12.07 -10.83 -3.26
C GLU A 16 -13.27 -9.90 -3.46
N ASN A 17 -13.61 -9.07 -2.46
CA ASN A 17 -14.64 -8.07 -2.60
C ASN A 17 -14.15 -6.93 -3.52
N PRO A 18 -14.77 -6.71 -4.70
CA PRO A 18 -14.33 -5.68 -5.63
C PRO A 18 -14.65 -4.27 -5.13
N GLU A 19 -15.49 -4.10 -4.12
CA GLU A 19 -15.92 -2.81 -3.59
C GLU A 19 -15.91 -2.82 -2.06
N VAL A 20 -14.93 -2.12 -1.48
CA VAL A 20 -14.80 -1.99 -0.03
C VAL A 20 -14.72 -0.53 0.35
N ASP A 21 -15.55 -0.17 1.32
CA ASP A 21 -15.47 1.09 2.05
C ASP A 21 -15.06 0.81 3.49
N PHE A 22 -14.35 1.76 4.11
CA PHE A 22 -14.05 1.77 5.53
C PHE A 22 -14.85 2.88 6.23
N PRO A 23 -16.12 2.66 6.63
CA PRO A 23 -16.99 3.70 7.20
C PRO A 23 -16.45 4.36 8.46
N ALA A 24 -15.53 3.71 9.17
CA ALA A 24 -14.88 4.25 10.36
C ALA A 24 -13.72 5.22 10.05
N SER A 25 -13.28 5.30 8.79
CA SER A 25 -12.15 6.16 8.39
C SER A 25 -12.50 7.64 8.47
N SER A 26 -11.47 8.50 8.52
CA SER A 26 -11.66 9.95 8.59
C SER A 26 -12.48 10.50 7.43
N PHE A 27 -12.40 9.91 6.23
CA PHE A 27 -13.19 10.33 5.07
C PHE A 27 -14.69 10.33 5.36
N PHE A 28 -15.26 9.19 5.77
CA PHE A 28 -16.72 9.06 5.99
C PHE A 28 -17.19 9.76 7.27
N ARG A 29 -16.30 9.91 8.25
CA ARG A 29 -16.59 10.65 9.48
C ARG A 29 -16.66 12.15 9.26
N ASN A 30 -15.80 12.69 8.40
CA ASN A 30 -15.74 14.13 8.14
C ASN A 30 -16.68 14.55 7.00
N ASN A 31 -16.97 13.66 6.06
CA ASN A 31 -17.81 13.91 4.90
C ASN A 31 -19.13 13.13 4.99
N HIS A 32 -19.96 13.46 5.98
CA HIS A 32 -21.23 12.75 6.21
C HIS A 32 -22.11 12.68 4.95
N GLY A 33 -22.41 11.46 4.51
CA GLY A 33 -23.28 11.19 3.36
C GLY A 33 -22.59 11.31 1.99
N GLN A 34 -21.29 11.58 1.94
CA GLN A 34 -20.52 11.48 0.70
C GLN A 34 -20.04 10.05 0.45
N CYS A 35 -19.99 9.68 -0.82
CA CYS A 35 -19.41 8.43 -1.29
C CYS A 35 -18.00 8.69 -1.84
N LEU A 36 -17.18 7.64 -1.91
CA LEU A 36 -15.94 7.70 -2.67
C LEU A 36 -16.24 7.94 -4.16
N PRO A 37 -15.43 8.75 -4.87
CA PRO A 37 -15.59 8.93 -6.31
C PRO A 37 -15.57 7.60 -7.06
N THR A 38 -16.46 7.42 -8.02
CA THR A 38 -16.50 6.22 -8.85
C THR A 38 -15.26 6.11 -9.75
N PRO A 39 -14.87 4.91 -10.20
CA PRO A 39 -13.81 4.74 -11.20
C PRO A 39 -14.00 5.64 -12.43
N ALA A 40 -15.23 5.81 -12.92
CA ALA A 40 -15.54 6.69 -14.04
C ALA A 40 -15.23 8.17 -13.73
N GLU A 41 -15.58 8.67 -12.54
CA GLU A 41 -15.28 10.04 -12.11
C GLU A 41 -13.77 10.26 -11.95
N VAL A 42 -13.04 9.26 -11.45
CA VAL A 42 -11.56 9.31 -11.35
C VAL A 42 -10.94 9.39 -12.74
N LEU A 43 -11.39 8.53 -13.67
CA LEU A 43 -10.87 8.48 -15.04
C LEU A 43 -11.22 9.74 -15.84
N ALA A 44 -12.36 10.37 -15.57
CA ALA A 44 -12.76 11.62 -16.23
C ALA A 44 -11.84 12.81 -15.92
N LEU A 45 -11.00 12.72 -14.89
CA LEU A 45 -10.02 13.75 -14.51
C LEU A 45 -8.65 13.55 -15.16
N LEU A 46 -8.45 12.47 -15.93
CA LEU A 46 -7.19 12.23 -16.63
C LEU A 46 -7.19 12.90 -18.00
N ASP A 47 -6.07 13.53 -18.34
CA ASP A 47 -5.78 13.91 -19.72
C ASP A 47 -5.51 12.66 -20.57
N GLU A 48 -5.81 12.70 -21.88
CA GLU A 48 -5.57 11.58 -22.80
C GLU A 48 -4.10 11.09 -22.80
N ASN A 49 -3.16 12.01 -22.57
CA ASN A 49 -1.73 11.69 -22.49
C ASN A 49 -1.32 10.97 -21.19
N GLN A 50 -2.20 10.88 -20.20
CA GLN A 50 -1.94 10.30 -18.88
C GLN A 50 -2.54 8.88 -18.73
N ALA A 51 -3.29 8.38 -19.72
CA ALA A 51 -3.99 7.10 -19.71
C ALA A 51 -3.09 5.87 -19.95
N GLY A 52 -1.81 5.94 -19.54
CA GLY A 52 -0.89 4.80 -19.59
C GLY A 52 -1.29 3.66 -18.64
N PRO A 53 -0.58 2.52 -18.66
CA PRO A 53 -0.89 1.39 -17.77
C PRO A 53 -0.64 1.70 -16.28
N GLN A 54 0.14 2.76 -15.99
CA GLN A 54 0.40 3.30 -14.67
C GLN A 54 0.18 4.83 -14.69
N PRO A 55 -1.10 5.27 -14.65
CA PRO A 55 -1.44 6.68 -14.65
C PRO A 55 -0.98 7.37 -13.35
N PRO A 56 -0.78 8.69 -13.36
CA PRO A 56 -0.54 9.44 -12.13
C PRO A 56 -1.75 9.32 -11.19
N PRO A 57 -1.55 9.35 -9.85
CA PRO A 57 -2.66 9.41 -8.91
C PRO A 57 -3.52 10.66 -9.13
N VAL A 58 -4.82 10.54 -8.89
CA VAL A 58 -5.77 11.66 -8.95
C VAL A 58 -5.99 12.21 -7.55
N ILE A 59 -5.98 13.54 -7.41
CA ILE A 59 -6.12 14.22 -6.13
C ILE A 59 -7.46 14.97 -6.09
N PHE A 60 -8.24 14.71 -5.04
CA PHE A 60 -9.44 15.45 -4.70
C PHE A 60 -9.16 16.25 -3.42
N GLU A 61 -8.53 17.42 -3.55
CA GLU A 61 -8.09 18.22 -2.38
C GLU A 61 -9.23 18.58 -1.43
N HIS A 62 -10.39 18.94 -1.97
CA HIS A 62 -11.58 19.30 -1.18
C HIS A 62 -12.12 18.14 -0.34
N LEU A 63 -11.68 16.90 -0.61
CA LEU A 63 -12.05 15.68 0.11
C LEU A 63 -10.91 15.12 0.97
N ASN A 64 -9.73 15.76 0.96
CA ASN A 64 -8.49 15.22 1.53
C ASN A 64 -8.19 13.79 1.02
N LEU A 65 -8.44 13.56 -0.27
CA LEU A 65 -8.43 12.23 -0.88
C LEU A 65 -7.42 12.18 -2.03
N LEU A 66 -6.64 11.10 -2.05
CA LEU A 66 -5.83 10.69 -3.19
C LEU A 66 -6.29 9.31 -3.67
N VAL A 67 -6.44 9.16 -4.98
CA VAL A 67 -6.79 7.90 -5.63
C VAL A 67 -5.60 7.40 -6.42
N LYS A 68 -4.98 6.31 -5.95
CA LYS A 68 -3.96 5.58 -6.70
C LYS A 68 -4.63 4.47 -7.48
N PHE A 69 -4.39 4.37 -8.78
CA PHE A 69 -5.04 3.36 -9.60
C PHE A 69 -4.21 2.95 -10.81
N GLY A 70 -4.58 1.83 -11.43
CA GLY A 70 -3.94 1.32 -12.65
C GLY A 70 -3.89 -0.20 -12.69
N ARG A 71 -3.27 -0.73 -13.76
CA ARG A 71 -3.18 -2.18 -14.00
C ARG A 71 -2.18 -2.90 -13.10
N TYR A 72 -1.22 -2.15 -12.57
CA TYR A 72 -0.18 -2.66 -11.66
C TYR A 72 -0.49 -2.40 -10.18
N VAL A 73 -1.60 -1.69 -9.90
CA VAL A 73 -2.09 -1.49 -8.54
C VAL A 73 -2.85 -2.75 -8.12
N THR A 74 -2.66 -3.21 -6.88
CA THR A 74 -3.24 -4.45 -6.40
C THR A 74 -4.01 -4.24 -5.09
N VAL A 75 -5.00 -5.09 -4.83
CA VAL A 75 -5.70 -5.10 -3.53
C VAL A 75 -4.73 -5.42 -2.39
N ALA A 76 -3.68 -6.20 -2.64
CA ALA A 76 -2.62 -6.46 -1.67
C ALA A 76 -1.90 -5.18 -1.20
N GLU A 77 -1.77 -4.17 -2.07
CA GLU A 77 -1.23 -2.87 -1.69
C GLU A 77 -2.15 -2.15 -0.68
N ALA A 78 -3.46 -2.12 -0.94
CA ALA A 78 -4.44 -1.56 -0.01
C ALA A 78 -4.45 -2.32 1.33
N GLN A 79 -4.45 -3.65 1.29
CA GLN A 79 -4.38 -4.50 2.48
C GLN A 79 -3.09 -4.26 3.29
N CYS A 80 -1.96 -3.99 2.61
CA CYS A 80 -0.70 -3.63 3.26
C CYS A 80 -0.82 -2.30 4.02
N LEU A 81 -1.36 -1.24 3.39
CA LEU A 81 -1.62 0.03 4.05
C LEU A 81 -2.53 -0.13 5.28
N TYR A 82 -3.63 -0.88 5.12
CA TYR A 82 -4.58 -1.14 6.20
C TYR A 82 -3.91 -1.80 7.41
N ILE A 83 -3.19 -2.90 7.20
CA ILE A 83 -2.66 -3.68 8.31
C ILE A 83 -1.48 -3.00 8.98
N ILE A 84 -0.62 -2.31 8.22
CA ILE A 84 0.49 -1.53 8.79
C ILE A 84 -0.06 -0.41 9.67
N LYS A 85 -1.11 0.30 9.23
CA LYS A 85 -1.78 1.31 10.05
C LYS A 85 -2.41 0.70 11.30
N LYS A 86 -3.10 -0.45 11.17
CA LYS A 86 -3.76 -1.16 12.28
C LYS A 86 -2.75 -1.61 13.35
N VAL A 87 -1.60 -2.12 12.92
CA VAL A 87 -0.62 -2.80 13.79
C VAL A 87 0.44 -1.84 14.34
N LEU A 88 0.89 -0.86 13.56
CA LEU A 88 1.94 0.08 13.96
C LEU A 88 1.43 1.49 14.29
N GLY A 89 0.15 1.78 14.05
CA GLY A 89 -0.48 3.05 14.41
C GLY A 89 0.26 4.26 13.82
N ASN A 90 0.89 5.05 14.69
CA ASN A 90 1.63 6.27 14.30
C ASN A 90 3.16 6.07 14.30
N GLU A 91 3.66 4.85 14.56
CA GLU A 91 5.09 4.55 14.44
C GLU A 91 5.57 4.60 12.98
N VAL A 92 4.66 4.35 12.03
CA VAL A 92 4.93 4.45 10.59
C VAL A 92 3.88 5.36 9.96
N PRO A 93 4.29 6.45 9.29
CA PRO A 93 3.37 7.39 8.66
C PRO A 93 2.87 6.83 7.32
N VAL A 94 1.94 5.87 7.37
CA VAL A 94 1.17 5.43 6.20
C VAL A 94 -0.15 6.22 6.08
N PRO A 95 -0.62 6.51 4.84
CA PRO A 95 -1.95 7.07 4.62
C PRO A 95 -3.04 6.21 5.25
N GLU A 96 -4.07 6.84 5.81
CA GLU A 96 -5.30 6.12 6.15
C GLU A 96 -6.00 5.61 4.88
N LEU A 97 -6.42 4.34 4.89
CA LEU A 97 -7.17 3.74 3.79
C LEU A 97 -8.67 4.04 3.95
N TYR A 98 -9.29 4.57 2.90
CA TYR A 98 -10.73 4.87 2.86
C TYR A 98 -11.53 3.80 2.13
N GLY A 99 -10.93 3.13 1.15
CA GLY A 99 -11.56 2.02 0.44
C GLY A 99 -10.78 1.60 -0.80
N TRP A 100 -11.34 0.65 -1.54
CA TRP A 100 -10.89 0.34 -2.89
C TRP A 100 -12.05 -0.03 -3.81
N ARG A 101 -11.79 0.03 -5.12
CA ARG A 101 -12.65 -0.47 -6.19
C ARG A 101 -11.83 -1.30 -7.17
N VAL A 102 -12.42 -2.35 -7.72
CA VAL A 102 -11.87 -3.13 -8.83
C VAL A 102 -12.79 -2.96 -10.03
N ASP A 103 -12.29 -2.35 -11.10
CA ASP A 103 -13.03 -2.15 -12.36
C ASP A 103 -12.21 -2.71 -13.52
N GLY A 104 -12.71 -3.82 -14.09
CA GLY A 104 -12.00 -4.61 -15.09
C GLY A 104 -10.64 -5.10 -14.59
N HIS A 105 -9.56 -4.58 -15.18
CA HIS A 105 -8.18 -4.93 -14.82
C HIS A 105 -7.48 -3.84 -13.99
N CYS A 106 -8.23 -2.83 -13.54
CA CYS A 106 -7.69 -1.72 -12.76
C CYS A 106 -8.19 -1.80 -11.32
N VAL A 107 -7.26 -1.63 -10.38
CA VAL A 107 -7.59 -1.41 -8.96
C VAL A 107 -7.48 0.08 -8.68
N PHE A 108 -8.42 0.62 -7.91
CA PHE A 108 -8.46 1.99 -7.41
C PHE A 108 -8.37 1.95 -5.90
N ILE A 109 -7.34 2.54 -5.32
CA ILE A 109 -7.11 2.65 -3.89
C ILE A 109 -7.39 4.09 -3.47
N TYR A 110 -8.36 4.26 -2.57
CA TYR A 110 -8.76 5.54 -2.02
C TYR A 110 -8.11 5.71 -0.66
N MET A 111 -7.25 6.71 -0.52
CA MET A 111 -6.48 6.91 0.70
C MET A 111 -6.31 8.39 1.02
N GLU A 112 -5.93 8.65 2.27
CA GLU A 112 -5.62 9.99 2.79
C GLU A 112 -4.61 10.72 1.88
N LEU A 113 -4.94 11.95 1.52
CA LEU A 113 -3.99 12.86 0.92
C LEU A 113 -3.04 13.38 2.01
N ILE A 114 -1.79 12.90 2.00
CA ILE A 114 -0.76 13.44 2.88
C ILE A 114 -0.26 14.76 2.31
N HIS A 115 -0.55 15.85 3.01
CA HIS A 115 -0.04 17.17 2.66
C HIS A 115 1.46 17.30 3.02
N GLY A 116 2.26 17.73 2.07
CA GLY A 116 3.69 17.99 2.28
C GLY A 116 4.45 18.22 0.99
N VAL A 117 5.76 18.46 1.13
CA VAL A 117 6.70 18.47 0.02
C VAL A 117 7.44 17.13 -0.02
N THR A 118 7.76 16.64 -1.21
CA THR A 118 8.51 15.39 -1.30
C THR A 118 9.94 15.60 -0.84
N LEU A 119 10.55 14.55 -0.29
CA LEU A 119 11.97 14.61 0.06
C LEU A 119 12.84 14.92 -1.17
N ARG A 120 12.44 14.43 -2.35
CA ARG A 120 13.14 14.70 -3.63
C ARG A 120 13.23 16.20 -3.92
N ASP A 121 12.13 16.93 -3.76
CA ASP A 121 12.07 18.35 -4.11
C ASP A 121 12.82 19.22 -3.08
N GLN A 122 12.86 18.79 -1.82
CA GLN A 122 13.46 19.56 -0.73
C GLN A 122 14.94 19.22 -0.48
N TRP A 123 15.43 18.04 -0.91
CA TRP A 123 16.73 17.49 -0.50
C TRP A 123 17.93 18.41 -0.69
N ASP A 124 18.00 19.11 -1.83
CA ASP A 124 19.15 19.96 -2.17
C ASP A 124 19.18 21.25 -1.35
N SER A 125 18.05 21.66 -0.80
CA SER A 125 17.92 22.83 0.08
C SER A 125 18.12 22.55 1.57
N MET A 126 18.10 21.26 1.96
CA MET A 126 18.26 20.83 3.35
C MET A 126 19.71 20.95 3.81
N ASP A 127 19.92 21.45 5.02
CA ASP A 127 21.23 21.46 5.66
C ASP A 127 21.60 20.08 6.24
N ILE A 128 22.79 19.99 6.86
CA ILE A 128 23.28 18.73 7.44
C ILE A 128 22.40 18.28 8.62
N SER A 129 21.90 19.22 9.40
CA SER A 129 21.03 18.93 10.56
C SER A 129 19.69 18.36 10.09
N ASP A 130 19.08 18.97 9.07
CA ASP A 130 17.84 18.49 8.45
C ASP A 130 18.00 17.07 7.91
N LYS A 131 19.07 16.83 7.13
CA LYS A 131 19.37 15.51 6.57
C LYS A 131 19.61 14.46 7.64
N THR A 132 20.28 14.83 8.73
CA THR A 132 20.49 13.94 9.88
C THR A 132 19.16 13.57 10.54
N SER A 133 18.29 14.57 10.76
CA SER A 133 16.95 14.35 11.31
C SER A 133 16.10 13.43 10.42
N VAL A 134 16.15 13.60 9.10
CA VAL A 134 15.46 12.70 8.16
C VAL A 134 16.00 11.27 8.25
N CYS A 135 17.32 11.09 8.31
CA CYS A 135 17.94 9.77 8.49
C CYS A 135 17.50 9.10 9.80
N ASP A 136 17.41 9.85 10.89
CA ASP A 136 16.95 9.35 12.19
C ASP A 136 15.49 8.90 12.13
N GLN A 137 14.61 9.70 11.50
CA GLN A 137 13.20 9.35 11.30
C GLN A 137 13.05 8.10 10.42
N LEU A 138 13.77 8.01 9.30
CA LEU A 138 13.76 6.83 8.44
C LEU A 138 14.27 5.58 9.17
N SER A 139 15.30 5.72 10.01
CA SER A 139 15.81 4.63 10.84
C SER A 139 14.76 4.11 11.82
N GLN A 140 14.01 5.02 12.46
CA GLN A 140 12.90 4.66 13.35
C GLN A 140 11.80 3.92 12.60
N ILE A 141 11.35 4.46 11.46
CA ILE A 141 10.33 3.83 10.60
C ILE A 141 10.75 2.43 10.18
N MET A 142 11.98 2.28 9.68
CA MET A 142 12.51 0.97 9.26
C MET A 142 12.64 0.00 10.43
N THR A 143 12.98 0.49 11.62
CA THR A 143 13.03 -0.33 12.83
C THR A 143 11.65 -0.84 13.21
N SER A 144 10.62 0.00 13.18
CA SER A 144 9.24 -0.42 13.47
C SER A 144 8.71 -1.41 12.43
N LEU A 145 8.95 -1.18 11.14
CA LEU A 145 8.57 -2.12 10.08
C LEU A 145 9.24 -3.49 10.24
N ARG A 146 10.55 -3.53 10.55
CA ARG A 146 11.30 -4.78 10.74
C ARG A 146 10.91 -5.58 11.98
N ARG A 147 10.23 -4.95 12.94
CA ARG A 147 9.71 -5.63 14.13
C ARG A 147 8.41 -6.37 13.87
N VAL A 148 7.73 -6.12 12.74
CA VAL A 148 6.49 -6.82 12.42
C VAL A 148 6.78 -8.26 12.07
N GLU A 149 6.11 -9.18 12.76
CA GLU A 149 6.23 -10.62 12.58
C GLU A 149 4.99 -11.21 11.89
N GLN A 150 5.19 -12.30 11.15
CA GLN A 150 4.07 -13.12 10.67
C GLN A 150 3.51 -13.95 11.83
N ASP A 151 2.27 -14.43 11.68
CA ASP A 151 1.73 -15.49 12.54
C ASP A 151 2.70 -16.69 12.56
N PRO A 152 3.21 -17.12 13.73
CA PRO A 152 4.11 -18.26 13.83
C PRO A 152 3.53 -19.58 13.29
N ASN A 153 2.20 -19.70 13.22
CA ASN A 153 1.51 -20.86 12.67
C ASN A 153 1.25 -20.75 11.17
N ASP A 154 1.56 -19.60 10.56
CA ASP A 154 1.32 -19.30 9.16
C ASP A 154 2.46 -18.51 8.51
N ILE A 155 3.66 -19.11 8.52
CA ILE A 155 4.86 -18.50 7.94
C ILE A 155 4.95 -18.86 6.45
N PHE A 156 5.10 -17.84 5.60
CA PHE A 156 5.32 -18.02 4.17
C PHE A 156 6.15 -16.88 3.55
N ILE A 157 6.54 -17.05 2.28
CA ILE A 157 7.21 -16.04 1.44
C ILE A 157 6.26 -15.73 0.28
N GLY A 158 5.65 -14.54 0.27
CA GLY A 158 4.64 -14.16 -0.70
C GLY A 158 4.05 -12.78 -0.42
N SER A 159 3.02 -12.41 -1.18
CA SER A 159 2.21 -11.22 -0.89
C SER A 159 1.43 -11.40 0.41
N ILE A 160 1.08 -10.30 1.08
CA ILE A 160 0.45 -10.31 2.41
C ILE A 160 -0.86 -11.11 2.50
N ASN A 161 -1.57 -11.20 1.38
CA ASN A 161 -2.79 -11.98 1.23
C ASN A 161 -2.55 -13.42 0.73
N ARG A 162 -1.35 -13.96 0.96
CA ARG A 162 -0.88 -15.24 0.40
C ARG A 162 -0.90 -15.30 -1.13
N GLY A 163 -0.84 -14.16 -1.80
CA GLY A 163 -0.67 -14.10 -3.25
C GLY A 163 0.77 -14.36 -3.69
N ARG A 164 1.00 -14.26 -5.00
CA ARG A 164 2.33 -14.31 -5.60
C ARG A 164 3.24 -13.21 -5.06
N LEU A 165 4.55 -13.35 -5.25
CA LEU A 165 5.51 -12.29 -4.99
C LEU A 165 5.26 -11.11 -5.94
N LEU A 166 5.21 -9.93 -5.36
CA LEU A 166 5.06 -8.66 -6.05
C LEU A 166 6.33 -7.85 -5.79
N ASP A 167 7.39 -8.18 -6.54
CA ASP A 167 8.66 -7.44 -6.52
C ASP A 167 9.03 -7.12 -7.98
N MET A 168 9.66 -5.97 -8.19
CA MET A 168 10.12 -5.52 -9.51
C MET A 168 11.07 -6.54 -10.16
N ILE A 169 11.84 -7.29 -9.35
CA ILE A 169 12.71 -8.36 -9.83
C ILE A 169 11.91 -9.49 -10.53
N PHE A 170 10.63 -9.67 -10.17
CA PHE A 170 9.76 -10.73 -10.70
C PHE A 170 8.72 -10.23 -11.70
N GLU A 171 8.73 -8.95 -12.10
CA GLU A 171 7.66 -8.36 -12.90
C GLU A 171 7.46 -9.04 -14.26
N ASN A 172 8.56 -9.49 -14.88
CA ASN A 172 8.55 -10.19 -16.17
C ASN A 172 8.77 -11.70 -16.05
N GLU A 173 8.79 -12.22 -14.82
CA GLU A 173 9.05 -13.62 -14.54
C GLU A 173 7.75 -14.42 -14.38
N PRO A 174 7.78 -15.74 -14.59
CA PRO A 174 6.62 -16.60 -14.32
C PRO A 174 6.11 -16.36 -12.89
N PRO A 175 4.78 -16.25 -12.64
CA PRO A 175 4.27 -16.00 -11.31
C PRO A 175 4.77 -17.01 -10.26
N GLY A 176 5.37 -16.51 -9.18
CA GLY A 176 5.90 -17.33 -8.09
C GLY A 176 5.28 -17.01 -6.73
N GLY A 177 5.06 -18.04 -5.91
CA GLY A 177 4.57 -17.91 -4.53
C GLY A 177 3.04 -18.08 -4.40
N PRO A 178 2.52 -18.15 -3.16
CA PRO A 178 3.28 -18.09 -1.91
C PRO A 178 4.10 -19.37 -1.69
N PHE A 179 5.27 -19.24 -1.08
CA PHE A 179 6.14 -20.37 -0.75
C PHE A 179 6.08 -20.65 0.74
N ALA A 180 5.82 -21.90 1.12
CA ALA A 180 5.77 -22.31 2.53
C ALA A 180 7.17 -22.41 3.16
N THR A 181 8.23 -22.47 2.34
CA THR A 181 9.62 -22.62 2.82
C THR A 181 10.59 -21.83 1.97
N ILE A 182 11.72 -21.43 2.59
CA ILE A 182 12.86 -20.83 1.90
C ILE A 182 13.37 -21.72 0.75
N LYS A 183 13.35 -23.05 0.94
CA LYS A 183 13.77 -24.00 -0.10
C LYS A 183 12.89 -23.91 -1.35
N GLN A 184 11.57 -23.82 -1.19
CA GLN A 184 10.64 -23.68 -2.33
C GLN A 184 10.88 -22.36 -3.06
N PHE A 185 11.06 -21.26 -2.31
CA PHE A 185 11.40 -19.97 -2.89
C PHE A 185 12.72 -20.02 -3.67
N HIS A 186 13.80 -20.57 -3.09
CA HIS A 186 15.09 -20.68 -3.77
C HIS A 186 15.03 -21.57 -5.02
N ASN A 187 14.31 -22.69 -4.97
CA ASN A 187 14.13 -23.56 -6.13
C ASN A 187 13.47 -22.79 -7.28
N TYR A 188 12.37 -22.07 -6.99
CA TYR A 188 11.73 -21.20 -7.97
C TYR A 188 12.68 -20.13 -8.49
N PHE A 189 13.35 -19.39 -7.59
CA PHE A 189 14.26 -18.30 -7.94
C PHE A 189 15.41 -18.78 -8.84
N SER A 190 15.98 -19.95 -8.55
CA SER A 190 17.05 -20.56 -9.36
C SER A 190 16.59 -21.15 -10.70
N SER A 191 15.28 -21.30 -10.90
CA SER A 191 14.69 -21.81 -12.15
C SER A 191 14.30 -20.71 -13.14
N LEU A 192 14.39 -19.45 -12.72
CA LEU A 192 14.15 -18.30 -13.58
C LEU A 192 15.23 -18.23 -14.69
N PRO A 193 14.85 -17.81 -15.91
CA PRO A 193 15.72 -17.74 -17.09
C PRO A 193 16.93 -16.81 -16.96
#